data_AF-A0A956JMD7-F1
#
_entry.id   AF-A0A956JMD7-F1
#
_cell.length_a   1.000
_cell.length_b   1.000
_cell.length_c   1.000
_cell.angle_alpha   90.00
_cell.angle_beta   90.00
_cell.angle_gamma   90.00
#
_symmetry.space_group_name_H-M   'P 1'
#
loop_
_entity.id
_entity.type
_entity.pdbx_description
1 polymer ?
#
loop_
_entity_poly.entity_id
_entity_poly.type
_entity_poly.pdbx_seq_one_letter_code
_entity_poly.pdbx_strand_id
1 'polypeptide(L)' 'MTGAGVNAGSAGRSPGIIVLGAPRSGTTLLRRLLDAHPNIACPPETY' A
#
# COMPACT_ATOMS: atom_id res chain seq x y z
N MET A 1 -5.91 -0.23 40.73
CA MET A 1 -4.66 -1.01 40.54
C MET A 1 -4.70 -1.63 39.14
N THR A 2 -4.96 -0.80 38.13
CA THR A 2 -4.04 -0.44 37.02
C THR A 2 -3.82 -1.58 36.01
N GLY A 3 -4.75 -1.67 35.04
CA GLY A 3 -4.51 -2.34 33.77
C GLY A 3 -3.80 -1.36 32.84
N ALA A 4 -2.48 -1.50 32.70
CA ALA A 4 -1.72 -0.79 31.68
C ALA A 4 -1.83 -1.56 30.36
N GLY A 5 -2.82 -1.20 29.53
CA GLY A 5 -2.86 -1.59 28.14
C GLY A 5 -1.79 -0.85 27.36
N VAL A 6 -0.66 -1.52 27.12
CA VAL A 6 0.40 -1.02 26.23
C VAL A 6 -0.12 -0.96 24.80
N ASN A 7 -0.75 0.15 24.42
CA ASN A 7 -0.88 0.49 23.00
C ASN A 7 0.50 0.90 22.50
N ALA A 8 1.27 -0.08 22.04
CA ALA A 8 2.39 0.16 21.15
C ALA A 8 1.82 0.73 19.85
N GLY A 9 1.50 2.01 19.87
CA GLY A 9 1.25 2.79 18.67
C GLY A 9 2.50 2.70 17.82
N SER A 10 2.46 1.83 16.80
CA SER A 10 3.41 1.84 15.71
C SER A 10 3.33 3.22 15.08
N ALA A 11 4.27 4.08 15.43
CA ALA A 11 4.37 5.44 14.93
C ALA A 11 4.41 5.41 13.39
N GLY A 12 3.34 5.89 12.75
CA GLY A 12 3.38 6.44 11.40
C GLY A 12 3.55 5.46 10.22
N ARG A 13 3.23 4.17 10.35
CA ARG A 13 3.22 3.26 9.19
C ARG A 13 1.82 3.13 8.61
N SER A 14 1.43 4.07 7.75
CA SER A 14 0.27 3.83 6.87
C SER A 14 0.57 2.61 6.00
N PRO A 15 -0.28 1.57 5.97
CA PRO A 15 -0.05 0.40 5.15
C PRO A 15 -0.14 0.79 3.66
N GLY A 16 1.00 0.85 2.99
CA GLY A 16 1.10 1.10 1.55
C GLY A 16 1.45 -0.18 0.79
N ILE A 17 1.03 -0.24 -0.48
CA ILE A 17 1.31 -1.36 -1.39
C ILE A 17 2.39 -0.89 -2.37
N ILE A 18 3.44 -1.68 -2.55
CA ILE A 18 4.47 -1.44 -3.58
C ILE A 18 4.39 -2.55 -4.62
N VAL A 19 4.18 -2.18 -5.88
CA VAL A 19 4.17 -3.11 -7.01
C VAL A 19 5.57 -3.18 -7.60
N LEU A 20 6.22 -4.34 -7.50
CA LEU A 20 7.54 -4.61 -8.07
C LEU A 20 7.43 -5.59 -9.24
N GLY A 21 8.25 -5.41 -10.27
CA GLY A 21 8.29 -6.30 -11.43
C GLY A 21 9.39 -5.88 -12.41
N ALA A 22 9.73 -6.79 -13.32
CA ALA A 22 10.64 -6.48 -14.43
C ALA A 22 9.92 -5.64 -15.50
N PRO A 23 10.64 -4.83 -16.30
CA PRO A 23 10.04 -4.13 -17.43
C PRO A 23 9.27 -5.09 -18.33
N ARG A 24 8.07 -4.70 -18.77
CA ARG A 24 7.17 -5.51 -19.62
C ARG A 24 6.58 -6.76 -18.95
N SER A 25 6.65 -6.92 -17.62
CA SER A 25 5.99 -8.02 -16.89
C SER A 25 4.49 -7.80 -16.63
N GLY A 26 3.89 -6.76 -17.19
CA GLY A 26 2.48 -6.42 -16.97
C GLY A 26 2.19 -5.61 -15.70
N THR A 27 3.20 -4.98 -15.08
CA THR A 27 3.00 -4.06 -13.93
C THR A 27 2.00 -2.94 -14.24
N THR A 28 1.97 -2.46 -15.48
CA THR A 28 0.97 -1.47 -15.94
C THR A 28 -0.46 -1.99 -15.88
N LEU A 29 -0.69 -3.26 -16.23
CA LEU A 29 -2.02 -3.89 -16.15
C LEU A 29 -2.40 -4.10 -14.69
N LEU A 30 -1.50 -4.64 -13.88
CA LEU A 30 -1.71 -4.85 -12.45
C LEU A 30 -2.09 -3.55 -11.74
N ARG A 31 -1.38 -2.48 -12.04
CA ARG A 31 -1.70 -1.15 -11.52
C ARG A 31 -3.12 -0.69 -11.88
N ARG A 32 -3.56 -0.85 -13.13
CA ARG A 32 -4.93 -0.46 -13.55
C ARG A 32 -6.00 -1.27 -12.82
N LEU A 33 -5.76 -2.56 -12.57
CA LEU A 33 -6.68 -3.40 -11.81
C LEU A 33 -6.80 -2.92 -10.36
N LEU A 34 -5.69 -2.54 -9.73
CA LEU A 34 -5.68 -2.00 -8.38
C LEU A 34 -6.39 -0.63 -8.32
N ASP A 35 -6.17 0.23 -9.31
CA ASP A 35 -6.77 1.56 -9.40
C ASP A 35 -8.30 1.51 -9.65
N ALA A 36 -8.80 0.43 -10.26
CA ALA A 36 -10.24 0.23 -10.43
C ALA A 36 -10.98 -0.07 -9.10
N HIS A 37 -10.24 -0.37 -8.03
CA HIS A 37 -10.83 -0.70 -6.73
C HIS A 37 -11.11 0.57 -5.92
N PRO A 38 -12.34 0.78 -5.41
CA PRO A 38 -12.74 2.05 -4.76
C PRO A 38 -11.99 2.37 -3.46
N ASN A 39 -11.30 1.38 -2.88
CA ASN A 39 -10.53 1.53 -1.65
C ASN A 39 -9.00 1.52 -1.86
N ILE A 40 -8.54 1.53 -3.12
CA ILE A 40 -7.11 1.46 -3.45
C ILE A 40 -6.82 2.53 -4.51
N ALA A 41 -5.95 3.48 -4.19
CA ALA A 41 -5.43 4.44 -5.17
C ALA A 41 -4.07 3.95 -5.69
N CYS A 42 -3.93 3.76 -7.00
CA CYS A 42 -2.67 3.34 -7.62
C CYS A 42 -2.19 4.36 -8.68
N PRO A 43 -1.57 5.48 -8.23
CA PRO A 43 -1.18 6.59 -9.10
C PRO A 43 -0.04 6.24 -10.08
N PRO A 44 0.26 7.14 -11.06
CA PRO A 44 1.40 7.05 -11.99
C PRO A 44 2.68 6.49 -11.37
N GLU A 45 3.42 5.68 -12.14
CA GLU A 45 4.80 5.33 -11.79
C GLU A 45 5.56 6.64 -11.56
N THR A 46 6.22 6.75 -10.40
CA THR A 46 7.02 7.94 -10.06
C THR A 46 8.27 7.95 -10.91
N TYR A 47 8.66 9.11 -11.46
CA TYR A 47 9.85 9.29 -12.31
C TYR A 47 11.15 9.12 -11.52
#